data_AF-A0AAD8YJB7-F1
#
_entry.id   AF-A0AAD8YJB7-F1
#
_cell.length_a   1.000
_cell.length_b   1.000
_cell.length_c   1.000
_cell.angle_alpha   90.00
_cell.angle_beta   90.00
_cell.angle_gamma   90.00
#
_symmetry.space_group_name_H-M   'P 1'
#
loop_
_entity.id
_entity.type
_entity.pdbx_description
1 polymer ?
#
loop_
_entity_poly.entity_id
_entity_poly.type
_entity_poly.pdbx_seq_one_letter_code
_entity_poly.pdbx_strand_id
1 'polypeptide(L)'
;MRFTYLPEEETIVMSTNVKTKKYDMLEKQNGVALLIHDFGEGDNLTGEYSITLNGTVCVEMPTSAVVMAEKYRSAHLKNNPEYPQFIVGKDIAMLRVDVATARICNINDEVLKWNVMSGNK
;
A
#
# COMPACT_ATOMS: atom_id res chain seq x y z
N MET A 1 3.40 2.33 7.74
CA MET A 1 1.96 2.60 7.54
C MET A 1 1.28 1.25 7.48
N ARG A 2 0.07 1.10 8.03
CA ARG A 2 -0.70 -0.11 7.75
C ARG A 2 -1.15 -0.10 6.30
N PHE A 3 -1.30 -1.27 5.72
CA PHE A 3 -1.72 -1.43 4.34
C PHE A 3 -2.83 -2.49 4.26
N THR A 4 -3.54 -2.48 3.13
CA THR A 4 -4.48 -3.53 2.76
C THR A 4 -4.17 -3.93 1.33
N TYR A 5 -3.94 -5.21 1.11
CA TYR A 5 -3.75 -5.76 -0.22
C TYR A 5 -5.10 -6.20 -0.80
N LEU A 6 -5.39 -5.78 -2.03
CA LEU A 6 -6.57 -6.14 -2.80
C LEU A 6 -6.13 -7.02 -3.98
N PRO A 7 -6.21 -8.36 -3.86
CA PRO A 7 -5.64 -9.28 -4.84
C PRO A 7 -6.28 -9.16 -6.23
N GLU A 8 -7.60 -8.93 -6.31
CA GLU A 8 -8.32 -8.80 -7.58
C GLU A 8 -7.85 -7.61 -8.43
N GLU A 9 -7.24 -6.61 -7.80
CA GLU A 9 -6.76 -5.38 -8.44
C GLU A 9 -5.22 -5.28 -8.42
N GLU A 10 -4.51 -6.29 -7.86
CA GLU A 10 -3.06 -6.23 -7.62
C GLU A 10 -2.64 -4.90 -6.95
N THR A 11 -3.44 -4.45 -5.98
CA THR A 11 -3.41 -3.09 -5.45
C THR A 11 -3.12 -3.08 -3.95
N ILE A 12 -2.23 -2.19 -3.54
CA ILE A 12 -1.99 -1.89 -2.12
C ILE A 12 -2.68 -0.57 -1.77
N VAL A 13 -3.51 -0.61 -0.73
CA VAL A 13 -4.19 0.57 -0.19
C VAL A 13 -3.56 0.97 1.13
N MET A 14 -3.28 2.26 1.30
CA MET A 14 -2.83 2.88 2.54
C MET A 14 -3.56 4.21 2.76
N SER A 15 -3.35 4.84 3.91
CA SER A 15 -3.89 6.16 4.23
C SER A 15 -2.78 7.09 4.71
N THR A 16 -2.96 8.39 4.45
CA THR A 16 -2.03 9.44 4.87
C THR A 16 -2.75 10.71 5.26
N ASN A 17 -2.24 11.41 6.27
CA ASN A 17 -2.65 12.79 6.52
C ASN A 17 -2.07 13.73 5.45
N VAL A 18 -2.90 14.61 4.91
CA VAL A 18 -2.53 15.57 3.85
C VAL A 18 -1.51 16.61 4.31
N LYS A 19 -1.37 16.84 5.62
CA LYS A 19 -0.45 17.83 6.20
C LYS A 19 0.96 17.29 6.41
N THR A 20 1.39 16.32 5.61
CA THR A 20 2.66 15.62 5.83
C THR A 20 3.55 15.71 4.60
N LYS A 21 4.87 15.84 4.79
CA LYS A 21 5.83 15.88 3.68
C LYS A 21 5.71 14.69 2.72
N LYS A 22 5.33 13.52 3.24
CA LYS A 22 5.08 12.33 2.41
C LYS A 22 3.92 12.54 1.44
N TYR A 23 2.86 13.23 1.84
CA TYR A 23 1.75 13.58 0.96
C TYR A 23 2.25 14.52 -0.15
N ASP A 24 2.95 15.59 0.23
CA ASP A 24 3.51 16.55 -0.74
C ASP A 24 4.43 15.88 -1.78
N MET A 25 5.16 14.83 -1.38
CA MET A 25 6.00 14.05 -2.26
C MET A 25 5.19 13.13 -3.17
N LEU A 26 4.19 12.42 -2.63
CA LEU A 26 3.35 11.48 -3.37
C LEU A 26 2.45 12.18 -4.38
N GLU A 27 2.10 13.44 -4.19
CA GLU A 27 1.40 14.24 -5.22
C GLU A 27 2.29 14.61 -6.42
N LYS A 28 3.62 14.61 -6.24
CA LYS A 28 4.59 15.08 -7.26
C LYS A 28 5.25 13.95 -8.03
N GLN A 29 5.07 12.70 -7.60
CA GLN A 29 5.69 11.54 -8.21
C GLN A 29 4.63 10.47 -8.48
N ASN A 30 4.77 9.77 -9.61
CA ASN A 30 3.88 8.67 -9.95
C ASN A 30 4.47 7.31 -9.54
N GLY A 31 5.79 7.13 -9.68
CA GLY A 31 6.46 5.87 -9.34
C GLY A 31 6.77 5.76 -7.85
N VAL A 32 6.51 4.60 -7.27
CA VAL A 32 6.85 4.29 -5.87
C VAL A 32 7.42 2.89 -5.73
N ALA A 33 8.23 2.70 -4.69
CA ALA A 33 8.64 1.39 -4.19
C ALA A 33 8.15 1.23 -2.75
N LEU A 34 7.48 0.12 -2.46
CA LEU A 34 7.07 -0.27 -1.11
C LEU A 34 7.96 -1.41 -0.63
N LEU A 35 8.55 -1.24 0.55
CA LEU A 35 9.30 -2.27 1.23
C LEU A 35 8.43 -2.87 2.33
N ILE A 36 8.16 -4.17 2.22
CA ILE A 36 7.40 -4.96 3.19
C ILE A 36 8.35 -5.97 3.80
N HIS A 37 8.33 -6.06 5.12
CA HIS A 37 9.04 -7.07 5.88
C HIS A 37 8.03 -7.80 6.76
N ASP A 38 8.13 -9.11 6.84
CA ASP A 38 7.61 -9.78 8.02
C ASP A 38 8.54 -9.46 9.18
N PHE A 39 7.97 -9.03 10.29
CA PHE A 39 8.70 -8.96 11.55
C PHE A 39 8.27 -10.21 12.30
N GLY A 40 9.21 -11.06 12.67
CA GLY A 40 8.90 -12.28 13.43
C GLY A 40 8.13 -11.95 14.71
N GLU A 41 7.29 -12.88 15.16
CA GLU A 41 6.65 -12.75 16.47
C GLU A 41 7.63 -13.15 17.59
N GLY A 42 7.69 -12.37 18.67
CA GLY A 42 8.52 -12.65 19.85
C GLY A 42 9.97 -12.15 19.75
N ASP A 43 10.92 -12.87 20.36
CA ASP A 43 12.35 -12.50 20.42
C ASP A 43 13.11 -12.74 19.09
N ASN A 44 12.48 -13.39 18.11
CA ASN A 44 13.06 -13.60 16.79
C ASN A 44 12.83 -12.37 15.90
N LEU A 45 13.78 -11.46 15.93
CA LEU A 45 13.79 -10.23 15.11
C LEU A 45 13.98 -10.47 13.61
N THR A 46 14.26 -11.72 13.19
CA THR A 46 14.52 -12.05 11.79
C THR A 46 13.25 -12.58 11.14
N GLY A 47 12.58 -11.72 10.38
CA GLY A 47 11.56 -12.13 9.42
C GLY A 47 12.11 -13.11 8.38
N GLU A 48 11.24 -13.95 7.84
CA GLU A 48 11.56 -14.93 6.81
C GLU A 48 11.66 -14.29 5.41
N TYR A 49 10.91 -13.22 5.17
CA TYR A 49 10.77 -12.60 3.85
C TYR A 49 10.83 -11.08 3.86
N SER A 50 11.48 -10.54 2.83
CA SER A 50 11.35 -9.13 2.45
C SER A 50 10.83 -9.02 1.03
N ILE A 51 9.95 -8.05 0.81
CA ILE A 51 9.34 -7.81 -0.49
C ILE A 51 9.51 -6.35 -0.86
N THR A 52 10.13 -6.09 -2.01
CA THR A 52 10.10 -4.78 -2.67
C THR A 52 9.07 -4.79 -3.78
N LEU A 53 7.98 -4.06 -3.61
CA LEU A 53 6.94 -3.86 -4.61
C LEU A 53 7.20 -2.56 -5.35
N ASN A 54 7.27 -2.59 -6.68
CA ASN A 54 7.35 -1.37 -7.50
C ASN A 54 6.02 -1.19 -8.24
N GLY A 55 5.53 0.03 -8.24
CA GLY A 55 4.24 0.36 -8.83
C GLY A 55 4.03 1.84 -9.04
N THR A 56 2.80 2.21 -9.38
CA THR A 56 2.36 3.59 -9.50
C THR A 56 1.41 3.98 -8.38
N VAL A 57 1.57 5.18 -7.83
CA VAL A 57 0.70 5.70 -6.78
C VAL A 57 -0.34 6.67 -7.34
N CYS A 58 -1.57 6.54 -6.86
CA CYS A 58 -2.63 7.53 -7.01
C CYS A 58 -3.09 8.01 -5.64
N VAL A 59 -3.20 9.33 -5.48
CA VAL A 59 -3.68 9.96 -4.26
C VAL A 59 -5.16 10.30 -4.44
N GLU A 60 -6.01 9.62 -3.68
CA GLU A 60 -7.47 9.76 -3.74
C GLU A 60 -7.94 10.61 -2.55
N MET A 61 -8.42 11.81 -2.85
CA MET A 61 -8.89 12.76 -1.83
C MET A 61 -10.32 12.46 -1.37
N PRO A 62 -10.65 12.66 -0.08
CA PRO A 62 -12.02 12.61 0.43
C PRO A 62 -12.82 13.82 -0.07
N THR A 63 -13.22 13.79 -1.33
CA THR A 63 -14.22 14.73 -1.86
C THR A 63 -15.47 13.96 -2.23
N SER A 64 -16.63 14.59 -2.09
CA SER A 64 -17.94 14.00 -2.36
C SER A 64 -18.12 13.50 -3.80
N ALA A 65 -17.21 13.84 -4.73
CA ALA A 65 -17.25 13.41 -6.12
C ALA A 65 -16.46 12.12 -6.39
N VAL A 66 -15.56 11.69 -5.49
CA VAL A 66 -14.61 10.61 -5.77
C VAL A 66 -15.07 9.30 -5.11
N VAL A 67 -15.87 8.53 -5.85
CA VAL A 67 -16.39 7.21 -5.43
C VAL A 67 -15.25 6.24 -5.05
N MET A 68 -14.09 6.36 -5.70
CA MET A 68 -12.94 5.47 -5.48
C MET A 68 -12.29 5.64 -4.10
N ALA A 69 -12.19 6.88 -3.60
CA ALA A 69 -11.61 7.16 -2.29
C ALA A 69 -12.36 6.41 -1.18
N GLU A 70 -13.70 6.44 -1.23
CA GLU A 70 -14.54 5.78 -0.22
C GLU A 70 -14.61 4.26 -0.39
N LYS A 71 -14.53 3.74 -1.63
CA LYS A 71 -14.34 2.29 -1.87
C LYS A 71 -13.09 1.80 -1.14
N TYR A 72 -11.94 2.43 -1.38
CA TYR A 72 -10.67 2.02 -0.80
C TYR A 72 -10.60 2.29 0.71
N ARG A 73 -11.17 3.40 1.19
CA ARG A 73 -11.28 3.69 2.62
C ARG A 73 -12.07 2.61 3.34
N SER A 74 -13.22 2.20 2.80
CA SER A 74 -14.06 1.16 3.38
C SER A 74 -13.34 -0.19 3.46
N ALA A 75 -12.65 -0.58 2.38
CA ALA A 75 -11.85 -1.80 2.35
C ALA A 75 -10.71 -1.75 3.38
N HIS A 76 -9.99 -0.63 3.45
CA HIS A 76 -8.87 -0.45 4.36
C HIS A 76 -9.31 -0.44 5.83
N LEU A 77 -10.44 0.20 6.14
CA LEU A 77 -11.03 0.23 7.48
C LEU A 77 -11.53 -1.14 7.92
N LYS A 78 -12.19 -1.89 7.02
CA LYS A 78 -12.63 -3.27 7.30
C LYS A 78 -11.46 -4.18 7.70
N ASN A 79 -10.29 -3.99 7.09
CA ASN A 79 -9.09 -4.78 7.39
C ASN A 79 -8.28 -4.25 8.59
N ASN A 80 -8.57 -3.03 9.06
CA ASN A 80 -7.84 -2.37 10.15
C ASN A 80 -8.81 -1.66 11.11
N PRO A 81 -9.77 -2.39 11.71
CA PRO A 81 -10.87 -1.81 12.48
C PRO A 81 -10.41 -1.07 13.74
N GLU A 82 -9.22 -1.36 14.24
CA GLU A 82 -8.66 -0.83 15.48
C GLU A 82 -7.83 0.47 15.29
N TYR A 83 -7.72 0.98 14.06
CA TYR A 83 -7.02 2.24 13.73
C TYR A 83 -7.85 3.27 12.94
N PRO A 84 -9.14 3.49 13.25
CA PRO A 84 -10.00 4.39 12.47
C PRO A 84 -9.50 5.83 12.41
N GLN A 85 -8.84 6.32 13.46
CA GLN A 85 -8.29 7.68 13.57
C GLN A 85 -7.22 8.00 12.51
N PHE A 86 -6.60 6.98 11.91
CA PHE A 86 -5.62 7.16 10.83
C PHE A 86 -6.23 6.93 9.45
N ILE A 87 -7.45 6.39 9.38
CA ILE A 87 -8.11 5.98 8.13
C ILE A 87 -9.27 6.91 7.79
N VAL A 88 -9.93 7.54 8.76
CA VAL A 88 -11.12 8.37 8.55
C VAL A 88 -10.83 9.82 8.89
N GLY A 89 -11.30 10.74 8.04
CA GLY A 89 -11.24 12.18 8.29
C GLY A 89 -11.07 13.00 7.02
N LYS A 90 -11.48 14.27 7.10
CA LYS A 90 -11.38 15.23 5.99
C LYS A 90 -9.94 15.50 5.51
N ASP A 91 -8.97 15.33 6.41
CA ASP A 91 -7.55 15.55 6.16
C ASP A 91 -6.81 14.23 5.89
N ILE A 92 -7.53 13.12 5.67
CA ILE A 92 -6.95 11.79 5.41
C ILE A 92 -7.21 11.37 3.96
N ALA A 93 -6.16 11.41 3.15
CA ALA A 93 -6.16 10.90 1.78
C ALA A 93 -5.94 9.38 1.75
N MET A 94 -6.56 8.73 0.77
CA MET A 94 -6.28 7.33 0.47
C MET A 94 -5.18 7.24 -0.58
N LEU A 95 -4.26 6.32 -0.39
CA LEU A 95 -3.16 6.02 -1.31
C LEU A 95 -3.45 4.68 -1.95
N ARG A 96 -3.61 4.69 -3.27
CA ARG A 96 -3.75 3.49 -4.10
C ARG A 96 -2.42 3.25 -4.80
N VAL A 97 -1.80 2.09 -4.59
CA VAL A 97 -0.59 1.69 -5.30
C VAL A 97 -0.91 0.49 -6.17
N ASP A 98 -0.92 0.72 -7.48
CA ASP A 98 -1.07 -0.34 -8.49
C ASP A 98 0.28 -1.02 -8.65
N VAL A 99 0.40 -2.28 -8.21
CA VAL A 99 1.67 -3.00 -8.21
C VAL A 99 1.97 -3.49 -9.63
N ALA A 100 3.20 -3.28 -10.11
CA ALA A 100 3.64 -3.75 -11.41
C ALA A 100 4.63 -4.92 -11.31
N THR A 101 5.56 -4.84 -10.36
CA THR A 101 6.59 -5.85 -10.14
C THR A 101 6.91 -6.03 -8.66
N ALA A 102 7.42 -7.20 -8.30
CA ALA A 102 7.91 -7.50 -6.97
C ALA A 102 9.27 -8.21 -7.03
N ARG A 103 10.10 -7.92 -6.04
CA ARG A 103 11.27 -8.74 -5.69
C ARG A 103 11.06 -9.28 -4.30
N ILE A 104 11.04 -10.59 -4.16
CA ILE A 104 10.82 -11.31 -2.91
C ILE A 104 12.13 -11.98 -2.56
N CYS A 105 12.70 -11.65 -1.41
CA CYS A 105 13.95 -12.21 -0.92
C CYS A 105 13.69 -12.95 0.40
N ASN A 106 14.29 -14.13 0.57
CA ASN A 106 14.23 -14.90 1.82
C ASN A 106 15.53 -14.79 2.62
N ILE A 107 15.57 -15.45 3.78
CA ILE A 107 16.76 -15.47 4.67
C ILE A 107 18.02 -16.12 4.07
N ASN A 108 17.88 -16.87 2.97
CA ASN A 108 18.99 -17.52 2.27
C ASN A 108 19.54 -16.67 1.11
N ASP A 109 19.14 -15.40 1.00
CA ASP A 109 19.47 -14.49 -0.11
C ASP A 109 18.95 -14.98 -1.48
N GLU A 110 17.92 -15.84 -1.48
CA GLU A 110 17.27 -16.31 -2.70
C GLU A 110 16.21 -15.30 -3.13
N VAL A 111 16.34 -14.79 -4.36
CA VAL A 111 15.46 -13.74 -4.89
C VAL A 111 14.53 -14.27 -5.96
N LEU A 112 13.23 -14.25 -5.67
CA LEU A 112 12.16 -14.45 -6.64
C LEU A 112 11.71 -13.11 -7.24
N LYS A 113 11.54 -13.09 -8.56
CA LYS A 113 11.00 -11.94 -9.29
C LYS A 113 9.58 -12.26 -9.73
N TRP A 114 8.68 -11.33 -9.51
CA TRP A 114 7.30 -11.41 -9.95
C TRP A 114 6.90 -10.12 -10.68
N ASN A 115 5.98 -10.24 -11.62
CA ASN A 115 5.38 -9.10 -12.31
C ASN A 115 3.93 -9.44 -12.66
N VAL A 116 3.11 -8.40 -12.75
CA VAL A 116 1.75 -8.55 -13.28
C VAL A 116 1.85 -9.13 -14.69
N MET A 117 1.19 -10.25 -14.91
CA MET A 117 1.06 -10.86 -16.23
C MET A 117 0.12 -9.94 -17.02
N SER A 118 0.55 -9.44 -18.18
CA SER A 118 -0.31 -8.67 -19.08
C SER A 118 -1.41 -9.58 -19.65
N GLY A 119 -2.48 -9.80 -18.89
CA GLY A 119 -3.65 -10.60 -19.26
C GLY A 119 -4.86 -9.69 -19.48
N ASN A 120 -5.19 -9.47 -20.76
CA ASN A 120 -6.43 -8.93 -21.34
C ASN A 120 -7.33 -8.04 -20.45
N LYS A 121 -7.30 -6.74 -20.75
CA LYS A 121 -8.47 -5.86 -20.55
C LYS A 121 -9.70 -6.41 -21.25
#